data_AF-A0A7J2VBT3-F1
#
_entry.id   AF-A0A7J2VBT3-F1
#
_cell.length_a   1.000
_cell.length_b   1.000
_cell.length_c   1.000
_cell.angle_alpha   90.00
_cell.angle_beta   90.00
_cell.angle_gamma   90.00
#
_symmetry.space_group_name_H-M   'P 1'
#
loop_
_entity.id
_entity.type
_entity.pdbx_description
1 polymer ?
#
loop_
_entity_poly.entity_id
_entity_poly.type
_entity_poly.pdbx_seq_one_letter_code
_entity_poly.pdbx_strand_id
1 'polypeptide(L)'
;MNYAGLVEEILKKYKEELGINDEVRVKIKKYKTRSAFINLKTKTIFINEVLLYLGEEVVKYLIVHELIHLKLNSRYHSAEFNRILYTYITPEKASEIRGVIANKLMSTMQTNKISIPESGPTSTGESAYNTTP
;
A
#
# COMPACT_ATOMS: atom_id res chain seq x y z
N MET A 1 14.15 -12.84 4.04
CA MET A 1 13.51 -12.85 2.71
C MET A 1 13.96 -11.59 1.97
N ASN A 2 14.59 -11.73 0.81
CA ASN A 2 15.06 -10.58 0.02
C ASN A 2 13.93 -10.13 -0.92
N TYR A 3 13.09 -9.20 -0.46
CA TYR A 3 11.95 -8.72 -1.26
C TYR A 3 12.38 -7.91 -2.48
N ALA A 4 13.59 -7.33 -2.50
CA ALA A 4 14.07 -6.56 -3.65
C ALA A 4 14.22 -7.45 -4.88
N GLY A 5 14.85 -8.62 -4.73
CA GLY A 5 14.99 -9.60 -5.83
C GLY A 5 13.64 -10.15 -6.30
N LEU A 6 12.75 -10.48 -5.36
CA LEU A 6 11.39 -10.94 -5.69
C LEU A 6 10.60 -9.89 -6.47
N VAL A 7 10.63 -8.63 -6.01
CA VAL A 7 9.95 -7.51 -6.68
C VAL A 7 10.49 -7.30 -8.08
N GLU A 8 11.82 -7.37 -8.26
CA GLU A 8 12.46 -7.21 -9.56
C GLU A 8 12.07 -8.33 -10.54
N GLU A 9 12.07 -9.59 -10.07
CA GLU A 9 11.68 -10.75 -10.86
C GLU A 9 10.23 -10.64 -11.34
N ILE A 10 9.30 -10.38 -10.40
CA ILE A 10 7.88 -10.21 -10.70
C ILE A 10 7.67 -9.02 -11.64
N LEU A 11 8.31 -7.88 -11.38
CA LEU A 11 8.19 -6.70 -12.24
C LEU A 11 8.63 -7.02 -13.66
N LYS A 12 9.82 -7.64 -13.82
CA LYS A 12 10.36 -7.97 -15.14
C LYS A 12 9.41 -8.89 -15.91
N LYS A 13 8.96 -9.98 -15.27
CA LYS A 13 8.05 -10.96 -15.87
C LYS A 13 6.75 -10.33 -16.35
N TYR A 14 6.01 -9.66 -15.46
CA TYR A 14 4.69 -9.15 -15.82
C TYR A 14 4.75 -7.91 -16.70
N LYS A 15 5.85 -7.16 -16.69
CA LYS A 15 6.07 -6.06 -17.65
C LYS A 15 6.19 -6.60 -19.07
N GLU A 16 6.91 -7.70 -19.26
CA GLU A 16 7.03 -8.41 -20.53
C GLU A 16 5.68 -9.00 -20.98
N GLU A 17 5.00 -9.75 -20.11
CA GLU A 17 3.69 -10.34 -20.42
C GLU A 17 2.62 -9.29 -20.77
N LEU A 18 2.69 -8.09 -20.18
CA LEU A 18 1.79 -6.97 -20.48
C LEU A 18 2.23 -6.16 -21.70
N GLY A 19 3.39 -6.44 -22.31
CA GLY A 19 3.93 -5.71 -23.46
C GLY A 19 4.31 -4.26 -23.13
N ILE A 20 4.76 -3.99 -21.91
CA ILE A 20 5.16 -2.65 -21.48
C ILE A 20 6.67 -2.49 -21.76
N ASN A 21 7.01 -1.71 -22.78
CA ASN A 21 8.42 -1.48 -23.15
C ASN A 21 9.10 -0.39 -22.31
N ASP A 22 8.31 0.35 -21.52
CA ASP A 22 8.80 1.44 -20.71
C ASP A 22 9.75 0.99 -19.61
N GLU A 23 10.66 1.90 -19.22
CA GLU A 23 11.37 1.77 -17.96
C GLU A 23 10.39 2.06 -16.81
N VAL A 24 10.18 1.05 -15.97
CA VAL A 24 9.30 1.13 -14.79
C VAL A 24 10.16 0.97 -13.56
N ARG A 25 10.04 1.91 -12.62
CA ARG A 25 10.79 1.91 -11.36
C ARG A 25 9.88 1.50 -10.22
N VAL A 26 10.41 0.74 -9.26
CA VAL A 26 9.70 0.42 -8.02
C VAL A 26 10.38 1.12 -6.84
N LYS A 27 9.58 1.75 -5.99
CA LYS A 27 10.03 2.35 -4.72
C LYS A 27 9.24 1.73 -3.57
N ILE A 28 9.97 1.15 -2.62
CA ILE A 28 9.39 0.62 -1.39
C ILE A 28 9.45 1.72 -0.32
N LYS A 29 8.32 2.03 0.29
CA LYS A 29 8.22 3.02 1.38
C LYS A 29 7.14 2.61 2.36
N LYS A 30 7.28 2.98 3.62
CA LYS A 30 6.21 2.82 4.61
C LYS A 30 5.11 3.86 4.38
N TYR A 31 3.87 3.40 4.23
CA TYR A 31 2.68 4.27 4.15
C TYR A 31 1.69 3.94 5.26
N LYS A 32 0.96 4.95 5.75
CA LYS A 32 -0.08 4.75 6.77
C LYS A 32 -1.31 4.01 6.21
N THR A 33 -1.79 4.42 5.03
CA THR A 33 -3.08 3.96 4.49
C THR A 33 -3.03 3.40 3.07
N ARG A 34 -1.94 3.65 2.33
CA ARG A 34 -1.83 3.22 0.93
C ARG A 34 -1.20 1.83 0.85
N SER A 35 -1.71 0.98 -0.03
CA SER A 35 -1.16 -0.35 -0.30
C SER A 35 -0.06 -0.28 -1.36
N ALA A 36 -0.42 0.16 -2.56
CA ALA A 36 0.47 0.54 -3.64
C ALA A 36 -0.18 1.66 -4.45
N PHE A 37 0.61 2.33 -5.28
CA PHE A 37 0.11 3.24 -6.32
C PHE A 37 1.19 3.51 -7.36
N ILE A 38 0.77 3.81 -8.58
CA ILE A 38 1.65 4.30 -9.64
C ILE A 38 1.52 5.80 -9.85
N ASN A 39 2.68 6.43 -10.10
CA ASN A 39 2.76 7.72 -10.78
C ASN A 39 2.93 7.46 -12.29
N LEU A 40 1.87 7.69 -13.06
CA LEU A 40 1.83 7.45 -14.51
C LEU A 40 2.84 8.32 -15.28
N LYS A 41 3.10 9.56 -14.82
CA LYS A 41 4.06 10.48 -15.46
C LYS A 41 5.49 9.99 -15.29
N THR A 42 5.86 9.57 -14.08
CA THR A 42 7.24 9.13 -13.77
C THR A 42 7.44 7.63 -13.89
N LYS A 43 6.40 6.89 -14.29
CA LYS A 43 6.35 5.42 -14.41
C LYS A 43 6.95 4.74 -13.18
N THR A 44 6.58 5.26 -12.00
CA THR A 44 7.12 4.80 -10.72
C THR A 44 6.02 4.17 -9.89
N ILE A 45 6.17 2.89 -9.59
CA ILE A 45 5.32 2.11 -8.70
C ILE A 45 5.83 2.31 -7.27
N PHE A 46 4.94 2.65 -6.36
CA PHE A 46 5.22 2.75 -4.94
C PHE A 46 4.52 1.60 -4.23
N ILE A 47 5.25 0.81 -3.46
CA ILE A 47 4.72 -0.33 -2.70
C ILE A 47 4.90 -0.06 -1.21
N ASN A 48 3.86 -0.31 -0.42
CA ASN A 48 3.94 -0.23 1.03
C ASN A 48 4.76 -1.39 1.59
N GLU A 49 5.87 -1.04 2.24
CA GLU A 49 6.82 -1.99 2.82
C GLU A 49 6.15 -3.06 3.71
N VAL A 50 5.14 -2.68 4.50
CA VAL A 50 4.47 -3.59 5.43
C VAL A 50 3.69 -4.72 4.73
N LEU A 51 3.39 -4.57 3.44
CA LEU A 51 2.67 -5.55 2.65
C LEU A 51 3.58 -6.58 1.99
N LEU A 52 4.88 -6.29 1.87
CA LEU A 52 5.85 -7.24 1.28
C LEU A 52 5.94 -8.54 2.10
N TYR A 53 5.74 -8.43 3.41
CA TYR A 53 5.77 -9.55 4.34
C TYR A 53 4.53 -10.46 4.28
N LEU A 54 3.53 -10.14 3.45
CA LEU A 54 2.31 -10.95 3.32
C LEU A 54 2.45 -12.11 2.32
N GLY A 55 3.61 -12.23 1.68
CA GLY A 55 3.93 -13.32 0.76
C GLY A 55 3.90 -12.92 -0.71
N GLU A 56 4.43 -13.81 -1.54
CA GLU A 56 4.67 -13.58 -2.97
C GLU A 56 3.40 -13.23 -3.75
N GLU A 57 2.29 -13.92 -3.49
CA GLU A 57 1.01 -13.67 -4.17
C GLU A 57 0.50 -12.24 -3.95
N VAL A 58 0.74 -11.66 -2.77
CA VAL A 58 0.38 -10.27 -2.48
C VAL A 58 1.29 -9.31 -3.25
N VAL A 59 2.60 -9.59 -3.31
CA VAL A 59 3.56 -8.78 -4.07
C VAL A 59 3.22 -8.82 -5.56
N LYS A 60 2.94 -10.01 -6.10
CA LYS A 60 2.46 -10.21 -7.48
C LYS A 60 1.21 -9.38 -7.75
N TYR A 61 0.19 -9.48 -6.89
CA TYR A 61 -1.04 -8.71 -7.04
C TYR A 61 -0.76 -7.20 -7.09
N LEU A 62 0.03 -6.67 -6.16
CA LEU A 62 0.34 -5.24 -6.12
C LEU A 62 1.07 -4.77 -7.38
N ILE A 63 2.05 -5.53 -7.88
CA ILE A 63 2.81 -5.15 -9.08
C ILE A 63 1.93 -5.23 -10.34
N VAL A 64 1.21 -6.34 -10.54
CA VAL A 64 0.32 -6.51 -11.70
C VAL A 64 -0.76 -5.43 -11.72
N HIS A 65 -1.35 -5.11 -10.57
CA HIS A 65 -2.37 -4.07 -10.44
C HIS A 65 -1.87 -2.71 -10.93
N GLU A 66 -0.68 -2.29 -10.48
CA GLU A 66 -0.09 -1.00 -10.85
C GLU A 66 0.42 -0.98 -12.31
N LEU A 67 0.90 -2.11 -12.84
CA LEU A 67 1.28 -2.23 -14.25
C LEU A 67 0.07 -2.14 -15.18
N ILE A 68 -1.09 -2.68 -14.82
CA ILE A 68 -2.31 -2.56 -15.63
C ILE A 68 -2.77 -1.09 -15.67
N HIS A 69 -2.68 -0.37 -14.54
CA HIS A 69 -2.92 1.08 -14.52
C HIS A 69 -1.99 1.82 -15.50
N LEU A 70 -0.71 1.41 -15.58
CA LEU A 70 0.23 1.96 -16.55
C LEU A 70 -0.17 1.63 -17.99
N LYS A 71 -0.44 0.36 -18.29
CA LYS A 71 -0.79 -0.14 -19.62
C LYS A 71 -2.02 0.57 -20.20
N LEU A 72 -3.04 0.76 -19.36
CA LEU A 72 -4.29 1.42 -19.75
C LEU A 72 -4.22 2.95 -19.64
N ASN A 73 -3.09 3.49 -19.16
CA ASN A 73 -2.92 4.91 -18.84
C ASN A 73 -4.11 5.48 -18.05
N SER A 74 -4.60 4.72 -17.07
CA SER A 74 -5.86 4.98 -16.37
C SER A 74 -5.76 4.60 -14.91
N ARG A 75 -6.43 5.37 -14.04
CA ARG A 75 -6.52 5.11 -12.60
C ARG A 75 -7.77 4.31 -12.20
N TYR A 76 -8.63 3.98 -13.16
CA TYR A 76 -9.91 3.34 -12.90
C TYR A 76 -9.85 1.83 -13.13
N HIS A 77 -10.61 1.08 -12.34
CA HIS A 77 -10.81 -0.36 -12.51
C HIS A 77 -11.95 -0.63 -13.49
N SER A 78 -11.74 -0.26 -14.76
CA SER A 78 -12.70 -0.51 -15.85
C SER A 78 -12.94 -2.01 -16.09
N ALA A 79 -13.93 -2.35 -16.91
CA ALA A 79 -14.13 -3.74 -17.35
C ALA A 79 -12.87 -4.32 -18.02
N GLU A 80 -12.15 -3.51 -18.81
CA GLU A 80 -10.88 -3.91 -19.42
C GLU A 80 -9.77 -4.15 -18.38
N PHE A 81 -9.67 -3.28 -17.36
CA PHE A 81 -8.74 -3.49 -16.25
C PHE A 81 -8.97 -4.84 -15.60
N ASN A 82 -10.22 -5.14 -15.23
CA ASN A 82 -10.57 -6.40 -14.57
C ASN A 82 -10.33 -7.59 -15.49
N ARG A 83 -10.67 -7.47 -16.77
CA ARG A 83 -10.41 -8.51 -17.78
C ARG A 83 -8.93 -8.88 -17.83
N ILE A 84 -8.02 -7.90 -17.82
CA ILE A 84 -6.58 -8.14 -17.84
C ILE A 84 -6.11 -8.69 -16.48
N LEU A 85 -6.56 -8.13 -15.36
CA LEU A 85 -6.19 -8.63 -14.04
C LEU A 85 -6.53 -10.12 -13.88
N TYR A 86 -7.71 -10.52 -14.38
CA TYR A 86 -8.23 -11.88 -14.26
C TYR A 86 -7.54 -12.90 -15.17
N THR A 87 -6.67 -12.49 -16.10
CA THR A 87 -5.78 -13.43 -16.78
C THR A 87 -4.62 -13.91 -15.90
N TYR A 88 -4.31 -13.17 -14.83
CA TYR A 88 -3.18 -13.47 -13.94
C TYR A 88 -3.60 -13.93 -12.54
N ILE A 89 -4.76 -13.46 -12.07
CA ILE A 89 -5.28 -13.67 -10.72
C ILE A 89 -6.80 -13.80 -10.80
N THR A 90 -7.35 -14.96 -10.45
CA THR A 90 -8.80 -15.19 -10.45
C THR A 90 -9.55 -14.17 -9.60
N PRO A 91 -10.81 -13.82 -9.93
CA PRO A 91 -11.61 -12.87 -9.14
C PRO A 91 -11.66 -13.18 -7.64
N GLU A 92 -11.80 -14.46 -7.29
CA GLU A 92 -11.87 -14.97 -5.91
C GLU A 92 -10.55 -14.67 -5.20
N LYS A 93 -9.43 -15.07 -5.81
CA LYS A 93 -8.09 -14.83 -5.26
C LYS A 93 -7.77 -13.34 -5.12
N ALA A 94 -8.18 -12.53 -6.09
CA ALA A 94 -8.03 -11.08 -6.02
C ALA A 94 -8.83 -10.50 -4.84
N SER A 95 -10.02 -11.06 -4.56
CA SER A 95 -10.84 -10.68 -3.40
C SER A 95 -10.18 -11.04 -2.07
N GLU A 96 -9.65 -12.27 -1.95
CA GLU A 96 -8.90 -12.71 -0.77
C GLU A 96 -7.71 -11.79 -0.49
N ILE A 97 -6.89 -11.52 -1.51
CA ILE A 97 -5.70 -10.67 -1.38
C ILE A 97 -6.09 -9.26 -0.94
N ARG A 98 -7.17 -8.69 -1.50
CA ARG A 98 -7.70 -7.39 -1.06
C ARG A 98 -8.08 -7.41 0.42
N GLY A 99 -8.72 -8.49 0.89
CA GLY A 99 -9.07 -8.67 2.30
C GLY A 99 -7.84 -8.72 3.21
N VAL A 100 -6.82 -9.50 2.84
CA VAL A 100 -5.57 -9.61 3.60
C VAL A 100 -4.84 -8.26 3.67
N ILE A 101 -4.75 -7.53 2.55
CA ILE A 101 -4.15 -6.19 2.51
C ILE A 101 -4.91 -5.23 3.42
N ALA A 102 -6.25 -5.19 3.32
CA ALA A 102 -7.08 -4.30 4.13
C ALA A 102 -6.90 -4.57 5.63
N ASN A 103 -6.94 -5.84 6.04
CA ASN A 103 -6.73 -6.25 7.42
C ASN A 103 -5.34 -5.84 7.94
N LYS A 104 -4.28 -6.05 7.13
CA LYS A 104 -2.92 -5.67 7.51
C LYS A 104 -2.78 -4.17 7.70
N LEU A 105 -3.35 -3.35 6.80
CA LEU A 105 -3.30 -1.90 6.90
C LEU A 105 -4.09 -1.40 8.12
N MET A 106 -5.29 -1.93 8.37
CA MET A 106 -6.09 -1.59 9.55
C MET A 106 -5.37 -1.90 10.86
N SER A 107 -4.79 -3.09 10.99
CA SER A 107 -4.00 -3.48 12.17
C SER A 107 -2.81 -2.54 12.39
N THR A 108 -2.08 -2.21 11.31
CA THR A 108 -0.94 -1.27 11.37
C THR A 108 -1.36 0.13 11.83
N MET A 109 -2.57 0.59 11.48
CA MET A 109 -3.09 1.88 11.94
C MET A 109 -3.42 1.87 13.45
N GLN A 110 -3.97 0.78 13.97
CA GLN A 110 -4.31 0.66 15.39
C GLN A 110 -3.04 0.65 16.26
N THR A 111 -2.00 -0.08 15.85
CA THR A 111 -0.71 -0.12 16.58
C THR A 111 -0.06 1.27 16.68
N ASN A 112 -0.16 2.09 15.63
CA ASN A 112 0.40 3.45 15.64
C ASN A 112 -0.41 4.45 16.51
N LYS A 113 -1.67 4.15 16.86
CA LYS A 113 -2.47 5.00 17.76
C LYS A 113 -2.11 4.78 19.23
N ILE A 114 -1.63 3.60 19.59
CA ILE A 114 -1.30 3.21 20.97
C ILE A 114 0.07 3.78 21.42
N SER A 115 0.87 4.33 20.49
CA SER A 115 2.23 4.82 20.76
C SER A 115 2.32 6.27 21.28
N ILE A 116 1.21 6.90 21.69
CA ILE A 116 1.25 8.22 22.32
C ILE A 116 1.41 8.00 23.84
N PRO A 117 2.53 8.36 24.48
CA PRO A 117 2.62 8.30 25.93
C PRO A 117 1.63 9.32 26.50
N GLU A 118 0.74 8.87 27.38
CA GLU A 118 -0.04 9.78 28.21
C GLU A 118 0.93 10.67 28.99
N SER A 119 0.93 11.97 28.67
CA SER A 119 1.56 12.97 29.53
C SER A 119 0.85 12.92 30.88
N GLY A 120 1.59 12.52 31.92
CA GLY A 120 1.09 12.38 33.29
C GLY A 120 0.48 13.67 33.87
N PRO A 121 -0.19 13.58 35.03
CA PRO A 121 -0.94 14.69 35.60
C PRO A 121 0.01 15.80 36.05
N THR A 122 -0.08 16.97 35.40
CA THR A 122 0.54 18.20 35.92
C THR A 122 -0.28 18.69 37.12
N SER A 123 0.24 18.38 38.30
CA SER A 123 -0.03 19.13 39.53
C SER A 123 0.71 20.46 39.46
N THR A 124 -0.01 21.59 39.55
CA THR A 124 0.50 22.83 40.15
C THR A 124 -0.69 23.61 40.71
N GLY A 125 -0.65 23.92 42.00
CA GLY A 125 -1.69 24.62 42.73
C GLY A 125 -1.66 26.15 42.64
N GLU A 126 -2.60 26.72 43.41
CA GLU A 126 -2.72 28.06 43.98
C GLU A 126 -2.62 29.31 43.08
N SER A 127 -3.70 30.09 43.03
CA SER A 127 -3.66 31.47 43.53
C SER A 127 -5.07 32.02 43.81
N ALA A 128 -5.19 32.67 44.96
CA ALA A 128 -6.38 33.23 45.56
C ALA A 128 -6.77 34.59 44.95
N TYR A 129 -8.08 34.86 44.83
CA TYR A 129 -8.61 36.22 44.94
C TYR A 129 -10.01 36.20 45.58
N ASN A 130 -10.04 36.59 46.86
CA ASN A 130 -11.22 37.10 47.54
C ASN A 130 -11.51 38.51 47.04
N THR A 131 -12.79 38.83 46.79
CA THR A 131 -13.39 40.07 47.32
C THR A 131 -14.92 39.99 47.28
N THR A 132 -15.51 40.02 48.47
CA THR A 132 -16.92 40.28 48.79
C THR A 132 -17.29 41.74 48.56
N PRO A 133 -18.60 42.04 48.52
CA PRO A 133 -19.17 43.13 49.32
C PRO A 133 -19.72 42.62 50.65
#